data_AF-A0AAD5X776-F1
#
_entry.id   AF-A0AAD5X776-F1
#
_cell.length_a   1.000
_cell.length_b   1.000
_cell.length_c   1.000
_cell.angle_alpha   90.00
_cell.angle_beta   90.00
_cell.angle_gamma   90.00
#
_symmetry.space_group_name_H-M   'P 1'
#
loop_
_entity.id
_entity.type
_entity.pdbx_description
1 polymer ?
#
loop_
_entity_poly.entity_id
_entity_poly.type
_entity_poly.pdbx_seq_one_letter_code
_entity_poly.pdbx_strand_id
1 'polypeptide(L)'
;MKQILESGTTLVVDRYAYSGAAYSAAKGLDLDWCKSPDVGLLIPDLVIYLDLVPSEAATRGDYGAERYEKVEFQEKVRNTFKKLEDNRWKVGKQCA
;
A
#
# COMPACT_ATOMS: atom_id res chain seq x y z
N MET A 1 13.95 -13.52 0.27
CA MET A 1 12.74 -13.63 -0.58
C MET A 1 12.99 -14.49 -1.79
N LYS A 2 13.90 -14.13 -2.72
CA LYS A 2 14.16 -14.88 -3.96
C LYS A 2 14.38 -16.39 -3.76
N GLN A 3 15.35 -16.76 -2.92
CA GLN A 3 15.65 -18.17 -2.62
C GLN A 3 14.47 -18.96 -2.04
N ILE A 4 13.60 -18.31 -1.27
CA ILE A 4 12.41 -18.96 -0.66
C ILE A 4 11.33 -19.20 -1.71
N LEU A 5 11.16 -18.25 -2.64
CA LEU A 5 10.27 -18.44 -3.79
C LEU A 5 10.79 -19.54 -4.72
N GLU A 6 12.11 -19.55 -4.98
CA GLU A 6 12.76 -20.57 -5.81
C GLU A 6 12.70 -21.98 -5.19
N SER A 7 12.56 -22.10 -3.87
CA SER A 7 12.33 -23.39 -3.20
C SER A 7 10.87 -23.87 -3.25
N GLY A 8 9.98 -23.16 -3.95
CA GLY A 8 8.56 -23.51 -4.08
C GLY A 8 7.65 -23.00 -2.96
N THR A 9 8.14 -22.15 -2.07
CA THR A 9 7.36 -21.60 -0.95
C THR A 9 6.70 -20.28 -1.36
N THR A 10 5.38 -20.18 -1.19
CA THR A 10 4.64 -18.92 -1.39
C THR A 10 4.88 -17.96 -0.22
N LEU A 11 5.13 -16.68 -0.52
CA LEU A 11 5.32 -15.64 0.48
C LEU A 11 4.10 -14.74 0.57
N VAL A 12 3.51 -14.62 1.76
CA VAL A 12 2.51 -13.60 2.09
C VAL A 12 3.25 -12.46 2.79
N VAL A 13 3.19 -11.27 2.22
CA VAL A 13 3.96 -10.10 2.68
C VAL A 13 2.99 -8.98 3.05
N ASP A 14 3.03 -8.54 4.31
CA ASP A 14 2.30 -7.36 4.76
C ASP A 14 3.10 -6.10 4.43
N ARG A 15 2.58 -5.33 3.46
CA ARG A 15 3.20 -4.15 2.83
C ARG A 15 4.46 -4.47 2.02
N TYR A 16 4.69 -3.68 0.97
CA TYR A 16 5.88 -3.77 0.12
C TYR A 16 6.19 -2.40 -0.50
N ALA A 17 6.94 -2.37 -1.62
CA ALA A 17 7.32 -1.15 -2.35
C ALA A 17 6.19 -0.14 -2.55
N TYR A 18 4.98 -0.61 -2.87
CA TYR A 18 3.80 0.25 -3.08
C TYR A 18 3.48 1.13 -1.86
N SER A 19 3.63 0.61 -0.64
CA SER A 19 3.42 1.38 0.58
C SER A 19 4.47 2.47 0.75
N GLY A 20 5.74 2.16 0.46
CA GLY A 20 6.82 3.14 0.49
C GLY A 20 6.56 4.31 -0.45
N ALA A 21 6.21 3.99 -1.71
CA ALA A 21 5.89 4.98 -2.72
C ALA A 21 4.65 5.82 -2.34
N ALA A 22 3.55 5.17 -1.94
CA ALA A 22 2.29 5.84 -1.66
C ALA A 22 2.38 6.82 -0.47
N TYR A 23 2.98 6.39 0.64
CA TYR A 23 3.10 7.24 1.84
C TYR A 23 4.10 8.38 1.65
N SER A 24 5.14 8.17 0.84
CA SER A 24 6.14 9.20 0.56
C SER A 24 5.58 10.26 -0.39
N ALA A 25 4.92 9.86 -1.46
CA ALA A 25 4.27 10.79 -2.38
C ALA A 25 3.08 11.53 -1.74
N ALA A 26 2.35 10.89 -0.81
CA ALA A 26 1.30 11.56 -0.03
C ALA A 26 1.82 12.72 0.85
N LYS A 27 3.13 12.76 1.13
CA LYS A 27 3.79 13.90 1.82
C LYS A 27 4.18 15.04 0.87
N GLY A 28 3.91 14.91 -0.42
CA GLY A 28 4.19 15.92 -1.44
C GLY A 28 5.43 15.67 -2.29
N LEU A 29 6.01 14.46 -2.22
CA LEU A 29 7.11 14.07 -3.09
C LEU A 29 6.59 13.58 -4.45
N ASP A 30 7.42 13.68 -5.48
CA ASP A 30 7.10 13.14 -6.80
C ASP A 30 6.96 11.61 -6.76
N LEU A 31 5.93 11.08 -7.41
CA LEU A 31 5.60 9.66 -7.34
C LEU A 31 6.64 8.78 -8.05
N ASP A 32 7.17 9.23 -9.19
CA ASP A 32 8.19 8.47 -9.92
C ASP A 32 9.53 8.51 -9.19
N TRP A 33 9.86 9.62 -8.55
CA TRP A 33 10.97 9.70 -7.61
C TRP A 33 10.78 8.71 -6.45
N CYS A 34 9.59 8.62 -5.87
CA CYS A 34 9.31 7.69 -4.77
C CYS A 34 9.36 6.20 -5.19
N LYS A 35 9.12 5.88 -6.47
CA LYS A 35 9.24 4.52 -7.02
C LYS A 35 10.69 4.14 -7.33
N SER A 36 11.54 5.12 -7.61
CA SER A 36 12.90 4.91 -8.12
C SER A 36 13.79 4.03 -7.22
N PRO A 37 13.77 4.15 -5.87
CA PRO A 37 14.59 3.31 -5.00
C PRO A 37 14.23 1.83 -5.03
N ASP A 38 12.98 1.50 -5.35
CA ASP A 38 12.45 0.13 -5.34
C ASP A 38 12.56 -0.57 -6.70
N VAL A 39 13.11 0.10 -7.71
CA VAL A 39 13.35 -0.48 -9.03
C VAL A 39 14.35 -1.64 -8.92
N GLY A 40 13.95 -2.82 -9.41
CA GLY A 40 14.75 -4.04 -9.35
C GLY A 40 14.39 -4.97 -8.18
N LEU A 41 13.49 -4.55 -7.28
CA LEU A 41 12.88 -5.48 -6.32
C LEU A 41 12.05 -6.55 -7.03
N LEU A 42 11.85 -7.67 -6.33
CA LEU A 42 11.00 -8.75 -6.82
C LEU A 42 9.58 -8.24 -7.01
N ILE A 43 9.01 -8.58 -8.15
CA ILE A 43 7.69 -8.15 -8.55
C ILE A 43 6.66 -9.15 -7.99
N PRO A 44 5.67 -8.73 -7.18
CA PRO A 44 4.63 -9.64 -6.70
C PRO A 44 3.75 -10.15 -7.85
N ASP A 45 3.36 -11.42 -7.80
CA ASP A 45 2.40 -12.03 -8.72
C ASP A 45 0.95 -11.54 -8.48
N LEU A 46 0.64 -11.21 -7.22
CA LEU A 46 -0.67 -10.73 -6.77
C LEU A 46 -0.49 -9.63 -5.73
N VAL A 47 -1.26 -8.56 -5.86
CA VAL A 47 -1.37 -7.49 -4.85
C VAL A 47 -2.81 -7.44 -4.37
N ILE A 48 -3.04 -7.68 -3.07
CA ILE A 48 -4.36 -7.52 -2.47
C ILE A 48 -4.42 -6.15 -1.80
N TYR A 49 -5.24 -5.26 -2.35
CA TYR A 49 -5.48 -3.94 -1.75
C TYR A 49 -6.81 -3.96 -1.01
N LEU A 50 -6.74 -3.82 0.32
CA LEU A 50 -7.92 -3.72 1.18
C LEU A 50 -8.35 -2.26 1.23
N ASP A 51 -9.29 -1.88 0.36
CA ASP A 51 -9.77 -0.49 0.27
C ASP A 51 -10.84 -0.24 1.34
N LEU A 52 -10.54 0.70 2.24
CA LEU A 52 -11.42 1.16 3.29
C LEU A 52 -11.43 2.69 3.30
N VAL A 53 -12.60 3.29 3.50
CA VAL A 53 -12.68 4.75 3.59
C VAL A 53 -11.99 5.22 4.89
N PRO A 54 -11.11 6.23 4.85
CA PRO A 54 -10.41 6.71 6.05
C PRO A 54 -11.32 7.08 7.22
N SER A 55 -12.52 7.60 6.94
CA SER A 55 -13.53 7.90 7.97
C SER A 55 -14.04 6.64 8.69
N GLU A 56 -14.19 5.53 7.98
CA GLU A 56 -14.59 4.22 8.56
C GLU A 56 -13.42 3.56 9.29
N ALA A 57 -12.20 3.76 8.80
CA ALA A 57 -10.99 3.34 9.52
C ALA A 57 -10.90 4.04 10.88
N ALA A 58 -11.25 5.32 10.93
CA ALA A 58 -11.22 6.14 12.14
C ALA A 58 -12.25 5.73 13.20
N THR A 59 -13.29 4.96 12.85
CA THR A 59 -14.24 4.41 13.84
C THR A 59 -13.76 3.12 14.48
N ARG A 60 -12.64 2.54 14.00
CA ARG A 60 -12.02 1.36 14.62
C ARG A 60 -11.21 1.82 15.84
N GLY A 61 -11.18 0.98 16.88
CA GLY A 61 -10.51 1.32 18.13
C GLY A 61 -9.02 1.62 17.92
N ASP A 62 -8.51 2.59 18.69
CA ASP A 62 -7.12 3.06 18.74
C ASP A 62 -6.64 3.91 17.55
N TYR A 63 -7.52 4.28 16.60
CA TYR A 63 -7.16 5.17 15.51
C TYR A 63 -6.74 6.57 16.02
N GLY A 64 -5.55 7.02 15.60
CA GLY A 64 -4.96 8.30 15.97
C GLY A 64 -3.76 8.18 16.91
N ALA A 65 -3.43 6.97 17.36
CA ALA A 65 -2.27 6.69 18.19
C ALA A 65 -0.96 6.72 17.37
N GLU A 66 -1.01 6.38 16.08
CA GLU A 66 0.17 6.38 15.22
C GLU A 66 0.36 7.67 14.41
N ARG A 67 1.62 7.96 14.05
CA ARG A 67 2.06 9.18 13.34
C ARG A 67 1.24 9.53 12.10
N TYR A 68 0.76 8.53 11.37
CA TYR A 68 0.08 8.70 10.09
C TYR A 68 -1.45 8.52 10.15
N GLU A 69 -2.03 8.27 11.32
CA GLU A 69 -3.47 8.06 11.51
C GLU A 69 -4.22 9.38 11.59
N LYS A 70 -4.13 10.15 10.52
CA LYS A 70 -4.89 11.38 10.30
C LYS A 70 -5.74 11.19 9.06
N VAL A 71 -7.05 11.39 9.19
CA VAL A 71 -8.02 11.12 8.11
C VAL A 71 -7.60 11.81 6.82
N GLU A 72 -7.22 13.08 6.87
CA GLU A 72 -6.82 13.87 5.71
C GLU A 72 -5.54 13.33 5.05
N PHE A 73 -4.62 12.79 5.85
CA PHE A 73 -3.41 12.17 5.32
C PHE A 73 -3.70 10.80 4.69
N GLN A 74 -4.55 10.00 5.34
CA GLN A 74 -4.97 8.69 4.82
C GLN A 74 -5.77 8.83 3.53
N GLU A 75 -6.55 9.89 3.34
CA GLU A 75 -7.19 10.21 2.06
C GLU A 75 -6.16 10.45 0.94
N LYS A 76 -5.09 11.20 1.22
CA LYS A 76 -4.00 11.41 0.26
C LYS A 76 -3.31 10.09 -0.07
N VAL A 77 -3.01 9.27 0.94
CA VAL A 77 -2.41 7.95 0.77
C VAL A 77 -3.29 7.06 -0.11
N ARG A 78 -4.59 6.96 0.18
CA ARG A 78 -5.57 6.20 -0.60
C ARG A 78 -5.63 6.67 -2.06
N ASN A 79 -5.64 7.97 -2.30
CA ASN A 79 -5.63 8.53 -3.66
C ASN A 79 -4.33 8.22 -4.40
N THR A 80 -3.19 8.15 -3.71
CA THR A 80 -1.92 7.74 -4.30
C THR A 80 -1.90 6.24 -4.62
N PHE A 81 -2.44 5.38 -3.75
CA PHE A 81 -2.58 3.94 -4.03
C PHE A 81 -3.37 3.68 -5.33
N LYS A 82 -4.46 4.42 -5.57
CA LYS A 82 -5.23 4.33 -6.83
C LYS A 82 -4.40 4.63 -8.09
N LYS A 83 -3.35 5.46 -7.98
CA LYS A 83 -2.45 5.78 -9.09
C LYS A 83 -1.40 4.69 -9.34
N LEU A 84 -1.19 3.81 -8.36
CA LEU A 84 -0.22 2.71 -8.41
C LEU A 84 -0.85 1.38 -8.86
N GLU A 85 -2.18 1.34 -8.98
CA GLU A 85 -2.93 0.15 -9.37
C GLU A 85 -2.55 -0.33 -10.78
N ASP A 86 -2.41 -1.65 -10.92
CA ASP A 86 -2.13 -2.31 -12.19
C ASP A 86 -2.87 -3.64 -12.30
N ASN A 87 -2.63 -4.41 -13.37
CA ASN A 87 -3.33 -5.65 -13.68
C ASN A 87 -3.18 -6.77 -12.64
N ARG A 88 -2.22 -6.67 -11.71
CA ARG A 88 -1.98 -7.67 -10.64
C ARG A 88 -2.81 -7.40 -9.39
N TRP A 89 -3.53 -6.29 -9.36
CA TRP A 89 -4.26 -5.87 -8.17
C TRP A 89 -5.62 -6.56 -8.07
N LYS A 90 -5.93 -7.01 -6.86
CA LYS A 90 -7.26 -7.41 -6.43
C LYS A 90 -7.68 -6.46 -5.33
N VAL A 91 -8.57 -5.55 -5.68
CA VAL A 91 -9.12 -4.58 -4.75
C VAL A 91 -10.30 -5.21 -4.03
N GLY A 92 -10.11 -5.53 -2.75
CA GLY A 92 -11.19 -5.91 -1.86
C GLY A 92 -11.90 -4.64 -1.39
N LYS A 93 -13.15 -4.46 -1.81
CA LYS A 93 -14.03 -3.44 -1.22
C LYS A 93 -14.69 -4.06 0.00
N GLN A 94 -14.51 -3.45 1.17
CA GLN A 94 -15.32 -3.85 2.32
C GLN A 94 -16.75 -3.34 2.05
N CYS A 95 -17.69 -4.26 1.87
CA CYS A 95 -19.10 -3.93 1.93
C CYS A 95 -19.43 -3.47 3.35
N ALA A 96 -20.11 -2.33 3.45
CA ALA A 96 -20.73 -1.88 4.70
C ALA A 96 -21.75 -2.89 5.22
#